data_AF-A0A100JXG3-F1
#
_entry.id   AF-A0A100JXG3-F1
#
_cell.length_a   1.000
_cell.length_b   1.000
_cell.length_c   1.000
_cell.angle_alpha   90.00
_cell.angle_beta   90.00
_cell.angle_gamma   90.00
#
_symmetry.space_group_name_H-M   'P 1'
#
loop_
_entity.id
_entity.type
_entity.pdbx_description
1 polymer ?
#
loop_
_entity_poly.entity_id
_entity_poly.type
_entity_poly.pdbx_seq_one_letter_code
_entity_poly.pdbx_strand_id
1 'polypeptide(L)'
;MDPRELGPAGLKRIPERDVSLSDIRYLAQIDVDCAALEERWGAPESVHDSLAEWDCFAFSPSEGEAFFLQREAHQSPAPGMILSVTEGLFSKPAVGQIVAALGISGVQVTQVNAEATP
;
A
#
# COMPACT_ATOMS: atom_id res chain seq x y z
N MET A 1 16.29 2.85 -17.77
CA MET A 1 14.97 3.33 -17.31
C MET A 1 15.26 4.06 -16.01
N ASP A 2 14.89 5.35 -15.91
CA ASP A 2 15.20 6.19 -14.75
C ASP A 2 14.11 5.98 -13.68
N PRO A 3 14.43 5.55 -12.44
CA PRO A 3 13.44 5.21 -11.41
C PRO A 3 12.79 6.43 -10.72
N ARG A 4 12.91 7.63 -11.28
CA ARG A 4 12.57 8.88 -10.57
C ARG A 4 11.18 9.46 -10.83
N GLU A 5 10.33 8.83 -11.61
CA GLU A 5 9.01 9.40 -11.90
C GLU A 5 7.91 8.35 -11.73
N LEU A 6 7.55 8.09 -10.48
CA LEU A 6 6.19 7.70 -10.14
C LEU A 6 5.27 8.90 -10.45
N GLY A 7 4.98 9.10 -11.74
CA GLY A 7 4.14 10.18 -12.22
C GLY A 7 2.69 10.03 -11.69
N PRO A 8 1.96 11.14 -11.47
CA PRO A 8 0.63 11.14 -10.84
C PRO A 8 -0.51 10.51 -11.66
N ALA A 9 -0.23 9.64 -12.63
CA ALA A 9 -1.22 8.96 -13.48
C ALA A 9 -0.86 7.51 -13.85
N GLY A 10 0.15 6.89 -13.22
CA GLY A 10 0.61 5.53 -13.53
C GLY A 10 0.15 4.43 -12.58
N LEU A 11 -0.46 4.80 -11.44
CA LEU A 11 -0.87 3.82 -10.44
C LEU A 11 -2.11 3.06 -10.89
N LYS A 12 -1.98 1.73 -10.97
CA LYS A 12 -3.07 0.84 -11.37
C LYS A 12 -3.51 -0.03 -10.19
N ARG A 13 -4.82 -0.11 -9.95
CA ARG A 13 -5.39 -1.16 -9.08
C ARG A 13 -5.24 -2.52 -9.76
N ILE A 14 -4.66 -3.49 -9.06
CA ILE A 14 -4.48 -4.87 -9.53
C ILE A 14 -5.15 -5.83 -8.53
N PRO A 15 -5.56 -7.03 -8.94
CA PRO A 15 -5.98 -8.06 -7.98
C PRO A 15 -4.89 -8.37 -6.96
N GLU A 16 -5.25 -8.63 -5.71
CA GLU A 16 -4.27 -8.99 -4.67
C GLU A 16 -3.45 -10.23 -5.07
N ARG A 17 -4.12 -11.25 -5.60
CA ARG A 17 -3.51 -12.51 -6.07
C ARG A 17 -2.46 -12.35 -7.17
N ASP A 18 -2.39 -11.18 -7.82
CA ASP A 18 -1.41 -10.92 -8.87
C ASP A 18 -0.06 -10.45 -8.27
N VAL A 19 0.01 -10.25 -6.96
CA VAL A 19 1.23 -9.92 -6.23
C VAL A 19 1.72 -11.13 -5.45
N SER A 20 3.00 -11.46 -5.55
CA SER A 20 3.59 -12.53 -4.76
C SER A 20 3.75 -12.09 -3.30
N LEU A 21 3.00 -12.70 -2.39
CA LEU A 21 3.12 -12.45 -0.95
C LEU A 21 4.49 -12.84 -0.37
N SER A 22 5.28 -13.67 -1.06
CA SER A 22 6.65 -14.00 -0.63
C SER A 22 7.62 -12.83 -0.75
N ASP A 23 7.29 -11.85 -1.60
CA ASP A 23 8.20 -10.80 -2.02
C ASP A 23 7.83 -9.42 -1.43
N ILE A 24 6.80 -9.39 -0.58
CA ILE A 24 6.35 -8.16 0.08
C ILE A 24 6.95 -7.98 1.46
N ARG A 25 7.24 -6.74 1.80
CA ARG A 25 7.74 -6.33 3.12
C ARG A 25 6.93 -5.16 3.65
N TYR A 26 6.69 -5.18 4.96
CA TYR A 26 6.12 -4.04 5.66
C TYR A 26 7.02 -2.82 5.53
N LEU A 27 6.53 -1.76 4.88
CA LEU A 27 7.26 -0.52 4.67
C LEU A 27 6.84 0.57 5.67
N ALA A 28 5.55 0.74 5.91
CA ALA A 28 5.04 1.83 6.75
C ALA A 28 3.65 1.55 7.30
N GLN A 29 3.27 2.26 8.35
CA GLN A 29 1.89 2.44 8.78
C GLN A 29 1.43 3.82 8.30
N ILE A 30 0.27 3.87 7.65
CA ILE A 30 -0.34 5.13 7.20
C ILE A 30 -1.75 5.28 7.75
N ASP A 31 -2.13 6.49 8.10
CA ASP A 31 -3.52 6.85 8.37
C ASP A 31 -4.12 7.45 7.10
N VAL A 32 -5.19 6.85 6.62
CA VAL A 32 -5.87 7.19 5.37
C VAL A 32 -7.36 6.92 5.52
N ASP A 33 -8.17 7.83 4.99
CA ASP A 33 -9.62 7.66 4.96
C ASP A 33 -10.00 6.51 4.00
N CYS A 34 -10.56 5.44 4.57
CA CYS A 34 -11.02 4.27 3.81
C CYS A 34 -12.15 4.62 2.85
N ALA A 35 -13.05 5.54 3.23
CA ALA A 35 -14.13 5.97 2.33
C ALA A 35 -13.58 6.71 1.11
N ALA A 36 -12.55 7.55 1.31
CA ALA A 36 -11.87 8.23 0.21
C ALA A 36 -11.07 7.26 -0.69
N LEU A 37 -10.47 6.21 -0.10
CA LEU A 37 -9.84 5.12 -0.85
C LEU A 37 -10.86 4.38 -1.72
N GLU A 38 -12.00 3.99 -1.15
CA GLU A 38 -13.06 3.28 -1.86
C GLU A 38 -13.68 4.12 -2.97
N GLU A 39 -13.97 5.39 -2.71
CA GLU A 39 -14.51 6.31 -3.71
C GLU A 39 -13.58 6.44 -4.92
N ARG A 40 -12.27 6.49 -4.68
CA ARG A 40 -11.26 6.69 -5.73
C ARG A 40 -10.86 5.41 -6.44
N TRP A 41 -10.73 4.30 -5.72
CA TRP A 41 -10.09 3.08 -6.20
C TRP A 41 -11.00 1.85 -6.21
N GLY A 42 -12.26 2.00 -5.79
CA GLY A 42 -13.23 0.92 -5.65
C GLY A 42 -13.10 0.18 -4.32
N ALA A 43 -14.01 -0.77 -4.07
CA ALA A 43 -14.03 -1.53 -2.83
C ALA A 43 -12.71 -2.34 -2.62
N PRO A 44 -12.27 -2.52 -1.37
CA PRO A 44 -11.17 -3.44 -1.06
C PRO A 44 -11.52 -4.88 -1.42
N GLU A 45 -10.49 -5.69 -1.62
CA GLU A 45 -10.62 -7.14 -1.69
C GLU A 45 -10.57 -7.70 -0.26
N SER A 46 -11.52 -8.56 0.09
CA SER A 46 -11.49 -9.30 1.37
C SER A 46 -10.61 -10.54 1.23
N VAL A 47 -9.47 -10.53 1.91
CA VAL A 47 -8.45 -11.59 1.86
C VAL A 47 -8.40 -12.29 3.20
N HIS A 48 -8.30 -13.62 3.18
CA HIS A 48 -8.27 -14.42 4.40
C HIS A 48 -6.92 -15.13 4.51
N ASP A 49 -6.24 -14.96 5.64
CA ASP A 49 -5.07 -15.74 5.99
C ASP A 49 -5.29 -16.51 7.31
N SER A 50 -4.24 -17.16 7.82
CA SER A 50 -4.33 -17.92 9.08
C SER A 50 -4.49 -17.05 10.33
N LEU A 51 -4.34 -15.73 10.20
CA LEU A 51 -4.37 -14.78 11.31
C LEU A 51 -5.71 -14.04 11.35
N ALA A 52 -6.20 -13.54 10.22
CA ALA A 52 -7.40 -12.74 10.14
C ALA A 52 -8.02 -12.63 8.74
N GLU A 53 -9.15 -11.93 8.67
CA GLU A 53 -9.69 -11.36 7.46
C GLU A 53 -9.17 -9.92 7.30
N TRP A 54 -8.70 -9.59 6.10
CA TRP A 54 -8.04 -8.36 5.75
C TRP A 54 -8.78 -7.65 4.62
N ASP A 55 -9.03 -6.36 4.78
CA ASP A 55 -9.43 -5.48 3.68
C ASP A 55 -8.17 -5.02 2.96
N CYS A 56 -8.05 -5.36 1.68
CA CYS A 56 -6.84 -5.16 0.90
C CYS A 56 -7.05 -4.27 -0.32
N PHE A 57 -6.16 -3.30 -0.48
CA PHE A 57 -5.94 -2.57 -1.73
C PHE A 57 -4.56 -2.85 -2.29
N ALA A 58 -4.49 -3.55 -3.40
CA ALA A 58 -3.27 -3.85 -4.15
C ALA A 58 -3.11 -2.93 -5.37
N PHE A 59 -1.92 -2.39 -5.54
CA PHE A 59 -1.59 -1.49 -6.64
C PHE A 59 -0.27 -1.87 -7.29
N SER A 60 -0.19 -1.61 -8.59
CA SER A 60 1.06 -1.68 -9.34
C SER A 60 1.41 -0.28 -9.85
N PRO A 61 2.49 0.32 -9.35
CA PRO A 61 3.01 1.57 -9.88
C PRO A 61 3.82 1.38 -11.18
N SER A 62 4.43 0.21 -11.37
CA SER A 62 5.22 -0.15 -12.54
C SER A 62 5.26 -1.68 -12.72
N GLU A 63 5.71 -2.14 -13.90
CA GLU A 63 5.80 -3.58 -14.18
C GLU A 63 6.78 -4.28 -13.22
N GLY A 64 6.30 -5.33 -12.54
CA GLY A 64 7.08 -6.08 -11.55
C GLY A 64 7.14 -5.45 -10.16
N GLU A 65 6.56 -4.27 -9.97
CA GLU A 65 6.43 -3.63 -8.66
C GLU A 65 4.98 -3.60 -8.21
N ALA A 66 4.78 -3.80 -6.92
CA ALA A 66 3.47 -3.72 -6.30
C ALA A 66 3.54 -3.27 -4.85
N PHE A 67 2.43 -2.73 -4.36
CA PHE A 67 2.21 -2.51 -2.95
C PHE A 67 0.78 -2.78 -2.53
N PHE A 68 0.62 -2.95 -1.23
CA PHE A 68 -0.62 -3.25 -0.55
C PHE A 68 -0.90 -2.23 0.54
N LEU A 69 -2.16 -1.81 0.64
CA LEU A 69 -2.73 -1.24 1.85
C LEU A 69 -3.65 -2.28 2.46
N GLN A 70 -3.36 -2.69 3.68
CA GLN A 70 -4.11 -3.72 4.38
C GLN A 70 -4.54 -3.22 5.75
N ARG A 71 -5.75 -3.59 6.17
CA ARG A 71 -6.21 -3.45 7.55
C ARG A 71 -7.01 -4.67 7.92
N GLU A 72 -6.96 -5.04 9.19
CA GLU A 72 -7.80 -6.13 9.69
C GLU A 72 -9.27 -5.69 9.65
N ALA A 73 -10.16 -6.56 9.14
CA ALA A 73 -11.57 -6.25 8.94
C ALA A 73 -12.36 -6.18 10.26
N HIS A 74 -12.04 -7.05 11.23
CA HIS A 74 -12.85 -7.24 12.44
C HIS A 74 -12.24 -6.64 13.72
N GLN A 75 -10.92 -6.60 13.83
CA GLN A 75 -10.23 -6.03 14.99
C GLN A 75 -9.02 -5.20 14.56
N SER A 76 -9.23 -3.91 14.25
CA SER A 76 -8.11 -2.97 14.09
C SER A 76 -7.92 -2.18 15.40
N PRO A 77 -7.05 -2.62 16.34
CA PRO A 77 -6.82 -1.91 17.59
C PRO A 77 -6.12 -0.56 17.40
N ALA A 78 -5.52 -0.33 16.23
CA ALA A 78 -4.94 0.96 15.84
C ALA A 78 -5.62 1.51 14.58
N PRO A 79 -5.84 2.83 14.49
CA PRO A 79 -6.27 3.47 13.25
C PRO A 79 -5.16 3.42 12.19
N GLY A 80 -5.54 3.15 10.95
CA GLY A 80 -4.67 3.20 9.78
C GLY A 80 -4.56 1.87 9.03
N MET A 81 -3.76 1.91 7.96
CA MET A 81 -3.48 0.79 7.07
C MET A 81 -1.99 0.48 7.06
N ILE A 82 -1.69 -0.82 6.99
CA ILE A 82 -0.37 -1.38 6.79
C ILE A 82 -0.02 -1.21 5.31
N LEU A 83 1.07 -0.48 5.03
CA LEU A 83 1.67 -0.38 3.71
C LEU A 83 2.78 -1.42 3.57
N SER A 84 2.54 -2.44 2.74
CA SER A 84 3.53 -3.46 2.37
C SER A 84 3.90 -3.32 0.90
N VAL A 85 5.17 -3.53 0.55
CA VAL A 85 5.68 -3.28 -0.80
C VAL A 85 6.58 -4.41 -1.28
N THR A 86 6.71 -4.60 -2.58
CA THR A 86 7.75 -5.45 -3.19
C THR A 86 9.14 -4.86 -2.95
N GLU A 87 10.18 -5.70 -2.94
CA GLU A 87 11.58 -5.32 -2.67
C GLU A 87 12.05 -4.03 -3.40
N GLY A 88 11.70 -3.86 -4.68
CA GLY A 88 12.09 -2.68 -5.48
C GLY A 88 11.60 -1.34 -4.91
N LEU A 89 10.52 -1.37 -4.14
CA LEU A 89 9.91 -0.20 -3.50
C LEU A 89 10.27 -0.09 -2.00
N PHE A 90 11.11 -0.96 -1.45
CA PHE A 90 11.44 -1.00 -0.02
C PHE A 90 12.44 0.10 0.38
N SER A 91 11.98 1.35 0.30
CA SER A 91 12.76 2.55 0.63
C SER A 91 11.91 3.63 1.31
N LYS A 92 12.53 4.47 2.13
CA LYS A 92 11.86 5.59 2.80
C LYS A 92 11.27 6.61 1.81
N PRO A 93 11.95 6.98 0.70
CA PRO A 93 11.38 7.88 -0.29
C PRO A 93 10.12 7.32 -0.97
N ALA A 94 10.05 6.00 -1.16
CA ALA A 94 8.89 5.35 -1.79
C ALA A 94 7.60 5.59 -0.99
N VAL A 95 7.65 5.73 0.34
CA VAL A 95 6.48 6.04 1.16
C VAL A 95 5.81 7.34 0.68
N GLY A 96 6.59 8.41 0.54
CA GLY A 96 6.06 9.70 0.10
C GLY A 96 5.53 9.66 -1.33
N GLN A 97 6.20 8.92 -2.21
CA GLN A 97 5.76 8.75 -3.60
C GLN A 97 4.46 7.95 -3.69
N ILE A 98 4.33 6.87 -2.93
CA ILE A 98 3.11 6.06 -2.84
C ILE A 98 1.95 6.90 -2.29
N VAL A 99 2.17 7.61 -1.19
CA VAL A 99 1.15 8.49 -0.59
C VAL A 99 0.67 9.55 -1.59
N ALA A 100 1.59 10.18 -2.33
CA ALA A 100 1.23 11.13 -3.37
C ALA A 100 0.45 10.46 -4.52
N ALA A 101 0.88 9.26 -4.94
CA ALA A 101 0.26 8.52 -6.04
C ALA A 101 -1.15 8.01 -5.72
N LEU A 102 -1.47 7.74 -4.44
CA LEU A 102 -2.83 7.41 -4.01
C LEU A 102 -3.80 8.52 -4.38
N GLY A 103 -3.35 9.78 -4.43
CA GLY A 103 -4.18 10.93 -4.81
C GLY A 103 -5.29 11.22 -3.80
N ILE A 104 -5.03 10.94 -2.52
CA ILE A 104 -5.95 11.13 -1.39
C ILE A 104 -5.40 12.21 -0.48
N SER A 105 -6.24 13.17 -0.12
CA SER A 105 -5.87 14.24 0.79
C SER A 105 -5.82 13.75 2.23
N GLY A 106 -4.90 14.30 3.02
CA GLY A 106 -4.88 14.09 4.47
C GLY A 106 -4.17 12.81 4.93
N VAL A 107 -3.61 12.00 4.02
CA VAL A 107 -2.86 10.80 4.39
C VAL A 107 -1.66 11.16 5.28
N GLN A 108 -1.55 10.51 6.43
CA GLN A 108 -0.44 10.67 7.38
C GLN A 108 0.39 9.41 7.44
N VAL A 109 1.72 9.54 7.42
CA VAL A 109 2.62 8.43 7.69
C VAL A 109 2.91 8.41 9.19
N THR A 110 2.43 7.39 9.90
CA THR A 110 2.55 7.28 11.36
C THR A 110 3.81 6.52 11.77
N GLN A 111 4.27 5.61 10.92
CA GLN A 111 5.51 4.86 11.14
C GLN A 111 6.12 4.48 9.80
N VAL A 112 7.45 4.49 9.72
CA VAL A 112 8.21 3.91 8.61
C VAL A 112 9.11 2.82 9.17
N ASN A 113 9.23 1.70 8.46
CA ASN A 113 10.12 0.62 8.83
C ASN A 113 11.57 1.14 8.90
N ALA A 114 12.23 0.89 10.02
CA ALA A 114 13.61 1.35 10.26
C ALA A 114 14.62 0.69 9.30
N GLU A 115 14.30 -0.50 8.79
CA GLU A 115 15.13 -1.26 7.86
C GLU A 115 14.98 -0.80 6.40
N ALA A 116 13.99 0.03 6.10
CA ALA A 116 13.79 0.56 4.75
C ALA A 116 15.02 1.39 4.33
N THR A 117 15.43 1.19 3.08
CA THR A 117 16.60 1.88 2.54
C THR A 117 16.40 3.41 2.53
N PRO A 118 17.45 4.22 2.80
CA PRO A 118 17.34 5.67 2.85
C PRO A 118 16.92 6.33 1.54
#